data_AF-A0A2D7ASW1-F1
#
_entry.id   AF-A0A2D7ASW1-F1
#
_cell.length_a   1.000
_cell.length_b   1.000
_cell.length_c   1.000
_cell.angle_alpha   90.00
_cell.angle_beta   90.00
_cell.angle_gamma   90.00
#
_symmetry.space_group_name_H-M   'P 1'
#
loop_
_entity.id
_entity.type
_entity.pdbx_description
1 polymer ?
#
loop_
_entity_poly.entity_id
_entity_poly.type
_entity_poly.pdbx_seq_one_letter_code
_entity_poly.pdbx_strand_id
1 'polypeptide(L)'
;MSTEDTQGGQSKATFPQSDSPRQHWQQLEDNTPQQPVFFQHYQFCAVLMIMAFLGALSMQLSLSIGPDDCDNDNFFEVIGGVALWISVIGIPINGVIFLKSLLDSEINSWRVFLWSIAHAAVLFFLLLFFIDAIAQDMFCGSDGPHYDIGAGF
;
A
#
# COMPACT_ATOMS: atom_id res chain seq x y z
N MET A 1 13.97 50.48 56.84
CA MET A 1 14.04 49.37 57.82
C MET A 1 12.75 48.57 57.68
N SER A 2 12.88 47.30 57.28
CA SER A 2 11.87 46.23 57.07
C SER A 2 10.70 46.51 56.10
N THR A 3 10.66 45.96 54.88
CA THR A 3 10.43 44.56 54.41
C THR A 3 9.03 44.02 54.66
N GLU A 4 8.27 43.76 53.60
CA GLU A 4 7.61 42.46 53.38
C GLU A 4 7.15 42.31 51.91
N ASP A 5 7.70 41.28 51.26
CA ASP A 5 7.25 40.66 50.01
C ASP A 5 5.89 39.98 50.19
N THR A 6 5.21 39.58 49.10
CA THR A 6 4.90 38.15 48.79
C THR A 6 3.93 37.99 47.60
N GLN A 7 4.45 37.35 46.54
CA GLN A 7 3.86 36.37 45.60
C GLN A 7 2.75 36.77 44.61
N GLY A 8 3.18 37.03 43.36
CA GLY A 8 3.27 35.99 42.32
C GLY A 8 2.17 34.92 42.27
N GLY A 9 1.04 35.24 41.65
CA GLY A 9 0.00 34.26 41.29
C GLY A 9 0.46 33.33 40.17
N GLN A 10 0.95 32.14 40.53
CA GLN A 10 1.06 31.03 39.60
C GLN A 10 -0.34 30.49 39.29
N SER A 11 -0.78 30.67 38.04
CA SER A 11 -1.92 29.93 37.49
C SER A 11 -1.52 28.45 37.42
N LYS A 12 -1.97 27.67 38.40
CA LYS A 12 -1.91 26.22 38.34
C LYS A 12 -2.76 25.78 37.15
N ALA A 13 -2.13 25.19 36.14
CA ALA A 13 -2.81 24.39 35.14
C ALA A 13 -3.48 23.21 35.86
N THR A 14 -4.80 23.28 36.03
CA THR A 14 -5.61 22.17 36.54
C THR A 14 -5.69 21.13 35.43
N PHE A 15 -4.90 20.05 35.56
CA PHE A 15 -5.12 18.85 34.76
C PHE A 15 -6.43 18.19 35.26
N PRO A 16 -7.43 17.92 34.40
CA PRO A 16 -8.59 17.16 34.80
C PRO A 16 -8.14 15.73 35.12
N GLN A 17 -8.33 15.33 36.38
CA GLN A 17 -8.07 13.98 36.85
C GLN A 17 -9.20 13.08 36.34
N SER A 18 -8.95 12.34 35.26
CA SER A 18 -9.92 11.38 34.71
C SER A 18 -9.91 10.10 35.55
N ASP A 19 -10.94 9.91 36.39
CA ASP A 19 -10.97 8.90 37.45
C ASP A 19 -11.27 7.45 36.97
N SER A 20 -11.07 7.11 35.70
CA SER A 20 -11.11 5.70 35.29
C SER A 20 -10.13 5.37 34.17
N PRO A 21 -9.47 4.20 34.20
CA PRO A 21 -8.63 3.72 33.10
C PRO A 21 -9.39 3.74 31.76
N ARG A 22 -10.71 3.52 31.80
CA ARG A 22 -11.59 3.51 30.63
C ARG A 22 -11.69 4.87 29.94
N GLN A 23 -11.76 5.95 30.72
CA GLN A 23 -11.79 7.32 30.18
C GLN A 23 -10.44 7.71 29.59
N HIS A 24 -9.33 7.23 30.18
CA HIS A 24 -8.00 7.44 29.61
C HIS A 24 -7.85 6.77 28.23
N TRP A 25 -8.35 5.53 28.07
CA TRP A 25 -8.36 4.84 26.77
C TRP A 25 -9.23 5.55 25.73
N GLN A 26 -10.43 6.00 26.13
CA GLN A 26 -11.32 6.77 25.25
C GLN A 26 -10.65 8.09 24.84
N GLN A 27 -9.99 8.77 25.76
CA GLN A 27 -9.28 10.02 25.47
C GLN A 27 -8.08 9.80 24.54
N LEU A 28 -7.40 8.65 24.62
CA LEU A 28 -6.32 8.30 23.69
C LEU A 28 -6.84 7.97 22.29
N GLU A 29 -7.99 7.30 22.18
CA GLU A 29 -8.67 7.06 20.89
C GLU A 29 -9.12 8.39 20.26
N ASP A 30 -9.73 9.27 21.05
CA ASP A 30 -10.25 10.57 20.59
C ASP A 30 -9.13 11.58 20.26
N ASN A 31 -7.96 11.46 20.89
CA ASN A 31 -6.77 12.28 20.62
C ASN A 31 -5.78 11.63 19.65
N THR A 32 -6.05 10.42 19.14
CA THR A 32 -5.24 9.87 18.05
C THR A 32 -5.57 10.70 16.81
N PRO A 33 -4.61 11.46 16.23
CA PRO A 33 -4.88 12.19 15.01
C PRO A 33 -5.25 11.16 13.94
N GLN A 34 -6.54 11.08 13.63
CA GLN A 34 -7.08 10.24 12.59
C GLN A 34 -6.47 10.78 11.30
N GLN A 35 -5.42 10.12 10.81
CA GLN A 35 -4.80 10.54 9.56
C GLN A 35 -5.91 10.55 8.50
N PRO A 36 -5.99 11.60 7.68
CA PRO A 36 -7.05 11.67 6.69
C PRO A 36 -6.94 10.42 5.81
N VAL A 37 -8.02 9.63 5.74
CA VAL A 37 -8.12 8.36 4.99
C VAL A 37 -7.55 8.49 3.57
N PHE A 38 -7.62 9.70 3.01
CA PHE A 38 -6.98 10.09 1.75
C PHE A 38 -5.46 9.88 1.70
N PHE A 39 -4.71 10.28 2.73
CA PHE A 39 -3.25 10.18 2.75
C PHE A 39 -2.79 8.72 2.71
N GLN A 40 -3.56 7.85 3.37
CA GLN A 40 -3.32 6.42 3.39
C GLN A 40 -3.62 5.75 2.03
N HIS A 41 -4.69 6.17 1.33
CA HIS A 41 -5.02 5.62 0.00
C HIS A 41 -4.00 6.01 -1.08
N TYR A 42 -3.57 7.26 -1.10
CA TYR A 42 -2.52 7.71 -2.03
C TYR A 42 -1.24 6.88 -1.88
N GLN A 43 -0.76 6.73 -0.64
CA GLN A 43 0.44 5.95 -0.35
C GLN A 43 0.26 4.49 -0.75
N PHE A 44 -0.91 3.91 -0.48
CA PHE A 44 -1.25 2.55 -0.90
C PHE A 44 -1.16 2.40 -2.42
N CYS A 45 -1.82 3.26 -3.20
CA CYS A 45 -1.74 3.22 -4.67
C CYS A 45 -0.31 3.42 -5.18
N ALA A 46 0.46 4.33 -4.57
CA ALA A 46 1.85 4.57 -4.94
C ALA A 46 2.73 3.33 -4.71
N VAL A 47 2.56 2.65 -3.58
CA VAL A 47 3.27 1.39 -3.28
C VAL A 47 2.90 0.31 -4.30
N LEU A 48 1.62 0.15 -4.63
CA LEU A 48 1.19 -0.83 -5.65
C LEU A 48 1.79 -0.54 -7.02
N MET A 49 1.90 0.73 -7.43
CA MET A 49 2.55 1.11 -8.68
C MET A 49 4.05 0.81 -8.67
N ILE A 50 4.74 1.07 -7.56
CA ILE A 50 6.16 0.73 -7.40
C ILE A 50 6.36 -0.79 -7.44
N MET A 51 5.51 -1.56 -6.75
CA MET A 51 5.55 -3.02 -6.75
C MET A 51 5.32 -3.58 -8.15
N ALA A 52 4.37 -3.03 -8.92
CA ALA A 52 4.17 -3.42 -10.32
C ALA A 52 5.41 -3.13 -11.17
N PHE A 53 5.98 -1.94 -11.03
CA PHE A 53 7.15 -1.52 -11.81
C PHE A 53 8.38 -2.38 -11.52
N LEU A 54 8.70 -2.56 -10.23
CA LEU A 54 9.82 -3.41 -9.82
C LEU A 54 9.56 -4.87 -10.17
N GLY A 55 8.32 -5.34 -10.01
CA GLY A 55 7.92 -6.70 -10.37
C GLY A 55 8.16 -6.98 -11.86
N ALA A 56 7.62 -6.13 -12.73
CA ALA A 56 7.78 -6.26 -14.19
C ALA A 56 9.26 -6.14 -14.62
N LEU A 57 10.03 -5.24 -14.01
CA LEU A 57 11.47 -5.15 -14.26
C LEU A 57 12.22 -6.41 -13.82
N SER A 58 11.90 -6.98 -12.66
CA SER A 58 12.52 -8.21 -12.16
C SER A 58 12.21 -9.40 -13.07
N MET A 59 10.98 -9.51 -13.59
CA MET A 59 10.61 -10.52 -14.58
C MET A 59 11.41 -10.36 -15.88
N GLN A 60 11.55 -9.13 -16.39
CA GLN A 60 12.38 -8.84 -17.57
C GLN A 60 13.87 -9.18 -17.35
N LEU A 61 14.38 -8.92 -16.15
CA LEU A 61 15.76 -9.28 -15.78
C LEU A 61 15.92 -10.80 -15.68
N SER A 62 14.92 -11.53 -15.19
CA SER A 62 14.94 -13.00 -15.20
C SER A 62 15.11 -13.53 -16.62
N LEU A 63 14.31 -13.03 -17.56
CA LEU A 63 14.40 -13.40 -18.99
C LEU A 63 15.78 -13.11 -19.61
N SER A 64 16.50 -12.10 -19.11
CA SER A 64 17.78 -11.67 -19.70
C SER A 64 19.02 -12.33 -19.06
N ILE A 65 18.90 -12.85 -17.84
CA ILE A 65 20.03 -13.33 -17.02
C ILE A 65 19.86 -14.80 -16.60
N GLY A 66 18.62 -15.28 -16.54
CA GLY A 66 18.27 -16.64 -16.17
C GLY A 66 18.69 -17.65 -17.25
N PRO A 67 18.86 -18.93 -16.87
CA PRO A 67 18.97 -20.01 -17.85
C PRO A 67 17.69 -20.07 -18.70
N ASP A 68 17.81 -20.32 -20.01
CA ASP A 68 16.69 -20.44 -20.97
C ASP A 68 15.76 -21.66 -20.71
N ASP A 69 15.78 -22.24 -19.52
CA ASP A 69 15.04 -23.46 -19.18
C ASP A 69 13.79 -23.12 -18.36
N CYS A 70 12.62 -23.56 -18.83
CA CYS A 70 11.31 -23.30 -18.22
C CYS A 70 11.09 -24.00 -16.86
N ASP A 71 11.96 -24.95 -16.49
CA ASP A 71 11.79 -25.77 -15.29
C ASP A 71 12.50 -25.18 -14.05
N ASN A 72 13.22 -24.05 -14.19
CA ASN A 72 14.08 -23.54 -13.14
C ASN A 72 13.85 -22.05 -12.88
N ASP A 73 12.76 -21.76 -12.17
CA ASP A 73 12.39 -20.41 -11.74
C ASP A 73 13.57 -19.73 -11.03
N ASN A 74 13.99 -18.59 -11.56
CA ASN A 74 15.01 -17.79 -10.90
C ASN A 74 14.38 -16.98 -9.75
N PHE A 75 15.16 -16.64 -8.74
CA PHE A 75 14.73 -15.79 -7.62
C PHE A 75 14.06 -14.47 -8.07
N PHE A 76 14.55 -13.88 -9.17
CA PHE A 76 13.99 -12.66 -9.74
C PHE A 76 12.62 -12.85 -10.38
N GLU A 77 12.33 -14.05 -10.89
CA GLU A 77 11.05 -14.44 -11.47
C GLU A 77 9.99 -14.54 -10.39
N VAL A 78 10.24 -15.33 -9.35
CA VAL A 78 9.31 -15.53 -8.24
C VAL A 78 8.99 -14.21 -7.53
N ILE A 79 10.01 -13.42 -7.19
CA ILE A 79 9.78 -12.12 -6.53
C ILE A 79 9.12 -11.13 -7.48
N GLY A 80 9.52 -11.13 -8.75
CA GLY A 80 8.96 -10.27 -9.78
C GLY A 80 7.46 -10.52 -9.97
N GLY A 81 7.10 -11.79 -10.18
CA GLY A 81 5.73 -12.27 -10.31
C GLY A 81 4.90 -11.96 -9.07
N VAL A 82 5.39 -12.31 -7.87
CA VAL A 82 4.66 -12.01 -6.62
C VAL A 82 4.39 -10.51 -6.47
N ALA A 83 5.36 -9.65 -6.72
CA ALA A 83 5.18 -8.20 -6.61
C ALA A 83 4.15 -7.67 -7.64
N LEU A 84 4.18 -8.19 -8.87
CA LEU A 84 3.25 -7.86 -9.93
C LEU A 84 1.82 -8.32 -9.58
N TRP A 85 1.65 -9.57 -9.13
CA TRP A 85 0.36 -10.15 -8.76
C TRP A 85 -0.27 -9.47 -7.53
N ILE A 86 0.53 -9.08 -6.53
CA ILE A 86 0.06 -8.25 -5.41
C ILE A 86 -0.53 -6.93 -5.94
N SER A 87 0.12 -6.32 -6.93
CA SER A 87 -0.39 -5.10 -7.56
C SER A 87 -1.70 -5.34 -8.33
N VAL A 88 -1.85 -6.47 -9.01
CA VAL A 88 -3.09 -6.89 -9.68
C VAL A 88 -4.24 -7.03 -8.67
N ILE A 89 -4.01 -7.70 -7.54
CA ILE A 89 -5.00 -7.83 -6.45
C ILE A 89 -5.33 -6.45 -5.83
N GLY A 90 -4.44 -5.48 -5.96
CA GLY A 90 -4.68 -4.09 -5.59
C GLY A 90 -5.86 -3.44 -6.33
N ILE A 91 -6.20 -3.88 -7.55
CA ILE A 91 -7.33 -3.33 -8.33
C ILE A 91 -8.69 -3.54 -7.64
N PRO A 92 -9.11 -4.77 -7.29
CA PRO A 92 -10.39 -4.96 -6.59
C PRO A 92 -10.41 -4.28 -5.22
N ILE A 93 -9.27 -4.22 -4.50
CA ILE A 93 -9.16 -3.48 -3.23
C ILE A 93 -9.42 -1.99 -3.47
N ASN A 94 -8.79 -1.39 -4.47
CA ASN A 94 -9.02 0.00 -4.89
C ASN A 94 -10.49 0.24 -5.27
N GLY A 95 -11.13 -0.73 -5.93
CA GLY A 95 -12.57 -0.71 -6.21
C GLY A 95 -13.41 -0.61 -4.93
N VAL A 96 -13.16 -1.47 -3.93
CA VAL A 96 -13.88 -1.43 -2.65
C VAL A 96 -13.67 -0.10 -1.91
N ILE A 97 -12.43 0.42 -1.89
CA ILE A 97 -12.13 1.73 -1.27
C ILE A 97 -12.87 2.86 -1.98
N PHE A 98 -12.92 2.82 -3.32
CA PHE A 98 -13.68 3.78 -4.09
C PHE A 98 -15.19 3.71 -3.77
N LEU A 99 -15.77 2.51 -3.73
CA LEU A 99 -17.18 2.33 -3.35
C LEU A 99 -17.47 2.90 -1.95
N LYS A 100 -16.58 2.68 -0.98
CA LYS A 100 -16.70 3.28 0.35
C LYS A 100 -16.61 4.80 0.32
N SER A 101 -15.74 5.37 -0.52
CA SER A 101 -15.58 6.82 -0.62
C SER A 101 -16.86 7.52 -1.11
N LEU A 102 -17.68 6.85 -1.93
CA LEU A 102 -18.95 7.39 -2.43
C LEU A 102 -20.03 7.51 -1.35
N LEU A 103 -19.93 6.72 -0.28
CA LEU A 103 -20.90 6.69 0.82
C LEU A 103 -20.52 7.66 1.96
N ASP A 104 -19.30 8.20 1.93
CA ASP A 104 -18.74 9.02 2.99
C ASP A 104 -18.43 10.44 2.48
N SER A 105 -19.10 11.44 3.05
CA SER A 105 -18.92 12.85 2.67
C SER A 105 -17.59 13.46 3.13
N GLU A 106 -16.88 12.82 4.07
CA GLU A 106 -15.57 13.28 4.54
C GLU A 106 -14.44 12.90 3.59
N ILE A 107 -14.65 11.89 2.74
CA ILE A 107 -13.64 11.37 1.83
C ILE A 107 -13.79 12.04 0.45
N ASN A 108 -12.68 12.59 -0.07
CA ASN A 108 -12.65 13.12 -1.43
C ASN A 108 -12.65 11.99 -2.48
N SER A 109 -13.86 11.52 -2.83
CA SER A 109 -14.11 10.47 -3.81
C SER A 109 -13.41 10.69 -5.15
N TRP A 110 -13.35 11.93 -5.62
CA TRP A 110 -12.71 12.27 -6.90
C TRP A 110 -11.21 11.94 -6.89
N ARG A 111 -10.52 12.24 -5.78
CA ARG A 111 -9.10 11.92 -5.66
C ARG A 111 -8.86 10.42 -5.52
N VAL A 112 -9.71 9.71 -4.77
CA VAL A 112 -9.65 8.24 -4.65
C VAL A 112 -9.78 7.60 -6.04
N PHE A 113 -10.75 8.04 -6.82
CA PHE A 113 -10.97 7.61 -8.20
C PHE A 113 -9.75 7.83 -9.10
N LEU A 114 -9.18 9.04 -9.09
CA LEU A 114 -8.00 9.34 -9.90
C LEU A 114 -6.80 8.46 -9.56
N TRP A 115 -6.54 8.22 -8.27
CA TRP A 115 -5.43 7.36 -7.85
C TRP A 115 -5.67 5.88 -8.19
N SER A 116 -6.92 5.41 -8.08
CA SER A 116 -7.29 4.05 -8.49
C SER A 116 -7.13 3.86 -10.00
N ILE A 117 -7.55 4.83 -10.82
CA ILE A 117 -7.34 4.79 -12.27
C ILE A 117 -5.85 4.90 -12.61
N ALA A 118 -5.10 5.77 -11.93
CA ALA A 118 -3.66 5.91 -12.17
C ALA A 118 -2.94 4.58 -11.92
N HIS A 119 -3.22 3.90 -10.80
CA HIS A 119 -2.69 2.57 -10.51
C HIS A 119 -3.05 1.56 -11.60
N ALA A 120 -4.33 1.46 -11.96
CA ALA A 120 -4.79 0.53 -12.99
C ALA A 120 -4.15 0.81 -14.36
N ALA A 121 -4.02 2.09 -14.74
CA ALA A 121 -3.38 2.50 -15.98
C ALA A 121 -1.90 2.15 -15.99
N VAL A 122 -1.15 2.51 -14.93
CA VAL A 122 0.27 2.15 -14.81
C VAL A 122 0.46 0.64 -14.87
N LEU A 123 -0.33 -0.13 -14.12
CA LEU A 123 -0.26 -1.58 -14.14
C LEU A 123 -0.53 -2.11 -15.55
N PHE A 124 -1.58 -1.64 -16.22
CA PHE A 124 -1.91 -2.06 -17.58
C PHE A 124 -0.80 -1.72 -18.58
N PHE A 125 -0.20 -0.54 -18.49
CA PHE A 125 0.94 -0.16 -19.33
C PHE A 125 2.15 -1.07 -19.09
N LEU A 126 2.42 -1.45 -17.84
CA LEU A 126 3.52 -2.36 -17.52
C LEU A 126 3.25 -3.78 -18.03
N LEU A 127 2.03 -4.29 -17.86
CA LEU A 127 1.62 -5.59 -18.39
C LEU A 127 1.77 -5.65 -19.91
N LEU A 128 1.43 -4.58 -20.63
CA LEU A 128 1.60 -4.51 -22.09
C LEU A 128 3.06 -4.35 -22.51
N PHE A 129 3.82 -3.51 -21.81
CA PHE A 129 5.21 -3.22 -22.17
C PHE A 129 6.13 -4.42 -21.92
N PHE A 130 5.89 -5.16 -20.84
CA PHE A 130 6.65 -6.35 -20.44
C PHE A 130 5.90 -7.65 -20.77
N ILE A 131 5.01 -7.62 -21.78
CA ILE A 131 4.15 -8.77 -22.10
C ILE A 131 4.94 -10.02 -22.46
N ASP A 132 6.08 -9.88 -23.13
CA ASP A 132 6.90 -11.04 -23.52
C ASP A 132 7.52 -11.72 -22.28
N ALA A 133 8.01 -10.94 -21.31
CA ALA A 133 8.55 -11.49 -20.06
C ALA A 133 7.47 -12.13 -19.19
N ILE A 134 6.29 -11.49 -19.11
CA ILE A 134 5.17 -11.99 -18.30
C ILE A 134 4.53 -13.21 -18.97
N ALA A 135 4.40 -13.21 -20.30
CA ALA A 135 3.85 -14.33 -21.04
C ALA A 135 4.81 -15.52 -21.05
N GLN A 136 6.13 -15.29 -21.07
CA GLN A 136 7.08 -16.37 -20.92
C GLN A 136 6.93 -17.04 -19.55
N ASP A 137 6.86 -16.28 -18.45
CA ASP A 137 6.59 -16.80 -17.10
C ASP A 137 5.24 -17.54 -17.02
N MET A 138 4.16 -16.94 -17.55
CA MET A 138 2.83 -17.53 -17.48
C MET A 138 2.61 -18.74 -18.41
N PHE A 139 3.39 -18.89 -19.49
CA PHE A 139 3.17 -19.91 -20.52
C PHE A 139 4.43 -20.71 -20.86
N CYS A 140 5.47 -20.66 -20.02
CA CYS A 140 6.61 -21.57 -20.12
C CYS A 140 6.13 -22.99 -19.79
N GLY A 141 6.44 -23.95 -20.65
CA GLY A 141 5.97 -25.35 -20.53
C GLY A 141 4.82 -25.68 -21.50
N SER A 142 4.75 -26.95 -21.93
CA SER A 142 3.82 -27.37 -22.99
C SER A 142 2.35 -27.52 -22.57
N ASP A 143 1.98 -27.15 -21.34
CA ASP A 143 0.68 -27.50 -20.72
C ASP A 143 -0.24 -26.33 -20.35
N GLY A 144 -0.02 -25.14 -20.93
CA GLY A 144 -0.95 -24.01 -20.82
C GLY A 144 -0.53 -22.99 -19.77
N PRO A 145 -1.45 -22.17 -19.21
CA PRO A 145 -1.08 -21.14 -18.25
C PRO A 145 -0.57 -21.78 -16.94
N HIS A 146 0.75 -21.77 -16.77
CA HIS A 146 1.40 -22.12 -15.51
C HIS A 146 1.27 -20.91 -14.58
N TYR A 147 0.45 -21.04 -13.53
CA TYR A 147 0.38 -20.05 -12.46
C TYR A 147 1.36 -20.44 -11.38
N ASP A 148 2.64 -20.45 -11.74
CA ASP A 148 3.67 -20.86 -10.79
C ASP A 148 4.03 -19.69 -9.87
N ILE A 149 3.14 -19.43 -8.93
CA ILE A 149 3.35 -18.47 -7.85
C ILE A 149 4.23 -19.14 -6.78
N GLY A 150 5.35 -19.74 -7.19
CA GLY A 150 6.40 -20.30 -6.33
C GLY A 150 6.53 -21.83 -6.21
N ALA A 151 6.24 -22.65 -7.21
CA ALA A 151 6.69 -24.05 -7.22
C ALA A 151 8.13 -24.15 -7.73
N GLY A 152 9.03 -23.74 -6.84
CA GLY A 152 10.47 -23.88 -7.01
C GLY A 152 11.21 -23.89 -5.67
N PHE A 153 10.72 -24.70 -4.72
CA PHE A 153 11.58 -25.30 -3.69
C PHE A 153 11.65 -26.81 -3.94
#